data_AF-A0AAU6GXF4-F1
#
_entry.id   AF-A0AAU6GXF4-F1
#
_cell.length_a   1.000
_cell.length_b   1.000
_cell.length_c   1.000
_cell.angle_alpha   90.00
_cell.angle_beta   90.00
_cell.angle_gamma   90.00
#
_symmetry.space_group_name_H-M   'P 1'
#
loop_
_entity.id
_entity.type
_entity.pdbx_description
1 polymer ?
#
loop_
_entity_poly.entity_id
_entity_poly.type
_entity_poly.pdbx_seq_one_letter_code
_entity_poly.pdbx_strand_id
1 'polypeptide(L)'
;MSRRTRMAGVAIASLLSLATLGEAQAADGSDSLQQEINEVLATTQGGVQISRNEIAWNGGEAILVFPLPGETTAPVSSPAAQTLQAEVAALGNLATTEEPAGDDPEPSASVAAADACPTEAFGNDWYCFYQYTNYGGRRLQWNGTHDLFNPVFFSDYGFENKTSSWSNKGGKTIQVRNRSVTGSDPSCSAHGNGLFLWTEAAHSRSSNVGSGYDNKADCFWTS
;
A
#
# COMPACT_ATOMS: atom_id res chain seq x y z
N MET A 1 35.96 78.32 37.56
CA MET A 1 35.64 77.57 38.81
C MET A 1 35.01 76.25 38.39
N SER A 2 35.35 75.05 38.83
CA SER A 2 36.41 74.47 39.65
C SER A 2 36.41 72.98 39.29
N ARG A 3 37.60 72.35 39.24
CA ARG A 3 37.78 70.91 38.99
C ARG A 3 37.16 70.06 40.11
N ARG A 4 36.82 68.79 39.84
CA ARG A 4 37.40 67.61 40.52
C ARG A 4 36.97 66.28 39.90
N THR A 5 37.75 65.27 40.22
CA THR A 5 38.11 64.08 39.44
C THR A 5 37.89 62.81 40.28
N ARG A 6 37.92 61.63 39.62
CA ARG A 6 38.16 60.25 40.14
C ARG A 6 36.88 59.49 40.54
N MET A 7 36.71 58.18 40.39
CA MET A 7 37.58 56.99 40.21
C MET A 7 36.87 56.01 39.22
N ALA A 8 37.55 55.30 38.30
CA ALA A 8 38.22 53.98 38.42
C ALA A 8 37.35 52.83 38.94
N GLY A 9 37.19 51.74 38.16
CA GLY A 9 36.79 50.43 38.70
C GLY A 9 36.23 49.39 37.73
N VAL A 10 37.11 48.46 37.32
CA VAL A 10 36.89 47.00 37.12
C VAL A 10 36.13 46.50 35.88
N ALA A 11 36.88 45.78 35.04
CA ALA A 11 36.39 44.88 34.00
C ALA A 11 36.08 43.48 34.58
N ILE A 12 34.98 42.87 34.14
CA ILE A 12 34.75 41.42 34.24
C ILE A 12 34.28 40.95 32.86
N ALA A 13 35.11 40.11 32.23
CA ALA A 13 34.77 39.35 31.04
C ALA A 13 34.00 38.10 31.47
N SER A 14 32.85 37.84 30.85
CA SER A 14 32.13 36.57 30.98
C SER A 14 31.89 36.01 29.58
N LEU A 15 32.67 34.98 29.23
CA LEU A 15 32.38 34.11 28.09
C LEU A 15 31.14 33.29 28.44
N LEU A 16 30.04 33.49 27.70
CA LEU A 16 28.96 32.51 27.62
C LEU A 16 29.18 31.62 26.39
N SER A 17 29.70 30.42 26.64
CA SER A 17 29.68 29.33 25.67
C SER A 17 28.26 28.77 25.60
N LEU A 18 27.51 29.08 24.54
CA LEU A 18 26.27 28.37 24.22
C LEU A 18 26.65 27.01 23.60
N ALA A 19 26.61 25.96 24.41
CA ALA A 19 26.52 24.60 23.91
C ALA A 19 25.07 24.37 23.43
N THR A 20 24.84 24.48 22.13
CA THR A 20 23.62 23.94 21.52
C THR A 20 23.75 22.43 21.51
N LEU A 21 23.07 21.76 22.45
CA LEU A 21 22.77 20.35 22.34
C LEU A 21 21.88 20.19 21.10
N GLY A 22 22.43 19.62 20.03
CA GLY A 22 21.64 19.11 18.92
C GLY A 22 20.92 17.86 19.41
N GLU A 23 19.67 18.02 19.84
CA GLU A 23 18.75 16.91 19.98
C GLU A 23 18.47 16.36 18.58
N ALA A 24 18.86 15.10 18.36
CA ALA A 24 18.55 14.36 17.16
C ALA A 24 17.02 14.23 17.03
N GLN A 25 16.44 14.89 16.03
CA GLN A 25 15.04 14.73 15.67
C GLN A 25 14.84 13.34 15.05
N ALA A 26 14.32 12.41 15.85
CA ALA A 26 13.90 11.08 15.44
C ALA A 26 12.38 10.90 15.59
N ALA A 27 11.60 11.95 15.30
CA ALA A 27 10.15 11.98 15.53
C ALA A 27 9.27 12.11 14.26
N ASP A 28 9.82 12.48 13.09
CA ASP A 28 8.95 12.91 11.97
C ASP A 28 8.39 11.76 11.10
N GLY A 29 8.90 10.54 11.22
CA GLY A 29 8.52 9.45 10.32
C GLY A 29 7.16 8.80 10.63
N SER A 30 6.78 8.68 11.90
CA SER A 30 5.49 8.10 12.29
C SER A 30 4.32 9.01 11.93
N ASP A 31 4.54 10.31 12.07
CA ASP A 31 3.49 11.32 11.95
C ASP A 31 3.12 11.52 10.47
N SER A 32 4.10 11.45 9.56
CA SER A 32 3.85 11.48 8.12
C SER A 32 3.09 10.24 7.63
N LEU A 33 3.46 9.04 8.06
CA LEU A 33 2.75 7.81 7.70
C LEU A 33 1.29 7.85 8.18
N GLN A 34 1.05 8.25 9.43
CA GLN A 34 -0.30 8.33 9.95
C GLN A 34 -1.12 9.41 9.22
N GLN A 35 -0.49 10.51 8.79
CA GLN A 35 -1.14 11.50 7.94
C GLN A 35 -1.58 10.90 6.60
N GLU A 36 -0.72 10.14 5.91
CA GLU A 36 -1.08 9.47 4.65
C GLU A 36 -2.25 8.48 4.82
N ILE A 37 -2.27 7.74 5.93
CA ILE A 37 -3.37 6.84 6.28
C ILE A 37 -4.67 7.64 6.50
N ASN A 38 -4.59 8.72 7.27
CA ASN A 38 -5.74 9.58 7.54
C ASN A 38 -6.28 10.22 6.26
N GLU A 39 -5.41 10.61 5.33
CA GLU A 39 -5.81 11.14 4.02
C GLU A 39 -6.60 10.10 3.22
N VAL A 40 -6.10 8.85 3.13
CA VAL A 40 -6.84 7.78 2.45
C VAL A 40 -8.18 7.52 3.12
N LEU A 41 -8.22 7.41 4.45
CA LEU A 41 -9.46 7.19 5.22
C LEU A 41 -10.46 8.35 5.10
N ALA A 42 -9.98 9.59 4.92
CA ALA A 42 -10.84 10.75 4.74
C ALA A 42 -11.47 10.81 3.33
N THR A 43 -10.80 10.23 2.33
CA THR A 43 -11.25 10.26 0.92
C THR A 43 -11.92 8.98 0.43
N THR A 44 -11.81 7.88 1.18
CA THR A 44 -12.37 6.58 0.82
C THR A 44 -13.49 6.20 1.79
N GLN A 45 -14.46 5.41 1.34
CA GLN A 45 -15.56 4.96 2.18
C GLN A 45 -15.31 3.54 2.70
N GLY A 46 -15.58 3.31 3.98
CA GLY A 46 -15.57 1.96 4.57
C GLY A 46 -14.20 1.40 4.94
N GLY A 47 -13.11 2.14 4.70
CA GLY A 47 -11.76 1.76 5.10
C GLY A 47 -11.60 1.79 6.62
N VAL A 48 -10.89 0.81 7.16
CA VAL A 48 -10.54 0.72 8.58
C VAL A 48 -9.03 0.51 8.70
N GLN A 49 -8.35 1.34 9.49
CA GLN A 49 -6.95 1.09 9.84
C GLN A 49 -6.86 -0.15 10.75
N ILE A 50 -6.17 -1.19 10.28
CA ILE A 50 -6.04 -2.48 10.98
C ILE A 50 -4.68 -2.68 11.63
N SER A 51 -3.68 -1.88 11.24
CA SER A 51 -2.34 -1.87 11.83
C SER A 51 -1.67 -0.50 11.65
N ARG A 52 -0.40 -0.38 12.06
CA ARG A 52 0.39 0.86 11.95
C ARG A 52 0.47 1.40 10.52
N ASN A 53 0.42 0.53 9.52
CA ASN A 53 0.69 0.86 8.12
C ASN A 53 -0.29 0.21 7.14
N GLU A 54 -1.48 -0.17 7.60
CA GLU A 54 -2.45 -0.89 6.77
C GLU A 54 -3.89 -0.41 6.97
N ILE A 55 -4.63 -0.37 5.87
CA ILE A 55 -6.07 -0.13 5.82
C ILE A 55 -6.72 -1.33 5.15
N ALA A 56 -7.84 -1.81 5.69
CA ALA A 56 -8.66 -2.85 5.09
C ALA A 56 -10.06 -2.35 4.78
N TRP A 57 -10.65 -2.89 3.73
CA TRP A 57 -12.06 -2.70 3.36
C TRP A 57 -12.76 -4.05 3.29
N ASN A 58 -14.08 -4.05 3.46
CA ASN A 58 -14.94 -5.22 3.30
C ASN A 58 -14.45 -6.48 4.04
N GLY A 59 -13.99 -6.32 5.28
CA GLY A 59 -13.47 -7.46 6.07
C GLY A 59 -12.15 -8.04 5.58
N GLY A 60 -11.36 -7.27 4.83
CA GLY A 60 -10.03 -7.69 4.33
C GLY A 60 -10.02 -8.23 2.91
N GLU A 61 -11.13 -8.15 2.19
CA GLU A 61 -11.18 -8.43 0.75
C GLU A 61 -10.19 -7.54 -0.02
N ALA A 62 -10.07 -6.28 0.39
CA ALA A 62 -9.08 -5.34 -0.11
C ALA A 62 -8.23 -4.81 1.04
N ILE A 63 -6.91 -4.80 0.87
CA ILE A 63 -5.97 -4.28 1.87
C ILE A 63 -4.94 -3.38 1.19
N LEU A 64 -4.79 -2.15 1.69
CA LEU A 64 -3.73 -1.22 1.31
C LEU A 64 -2.64 -1.26 2.39
N VAL A 65 -1.41 -1.52 1.96
CA VAL A 65 -0.23 -1.56 2.83
C VAL A 65 0.72 -0.43 2.43
N PHE A 66 1.11 0.38 3.41
CA PHE A 66 2.06 1.48 3.24
C PHE A 66 3.47 1.01 3.63
N PRO A 67 4.53 1.54 2.99
CA PRO A 67 5.89 1.42 3.51
C PRO A 67 5.97 1.94 4.94
N LEU A 68 6.82 1.31 5.76
CA LEU A 68 7.16 1.86 7.06
C LEU A 68 8.07 3.08 6.88
N PRO A 69 8.17 3.96 7.89
CA PRO A 69 9.02 5.14 7.79
C PRO A 69 10.49 4.76 7.53
N GLY A 70 11.06 5.30 6.45
CA GLY A 70 12.42 4.98 5.99
C GLY A 70 12.51 3.82 4.99
N GLU A 71 11.43 3.08 4.78
CA GLU A 71 11.37 1.99 3.80
C GLU A 71 10.84 2.47 2.45
N THR A 72 11.30 1.83 1.38
CA THR A 72 10.85 2.13 0.01
C THR A 72 9.80 1.16 -0.51
N THR A 73 9.55 0.07 0.22
CA THR A 73 8.60 -0.99 -0.14
C THR A 73 7.63 -1.22 1.03
N ALA A 74 6.37 -1.51 0.70
CA ALA A 74 5.44 -2.04 1.67
C ALA A 74 5.95 -3.39 2.20
N PRO A 75 5.97 -3.61 3.53
CA PRO A 75 6.34 -4.89 4.09
C PRO A 75 5.30 -5.96 3.74
N VAL A 76 5.60 -7.21 4.12
CA VAL A 76 4.60 -8.28 4.15
C VAL A 76 3.44 -7.90 5.09
N SER A 77 2.26 -8.47 4.83
CA SER A 77 1.04 -8.23 5.61
C SER A 77 1.29 -8.42 7.11
N SER A 78 0.76 -7.52 7.95
CA SER A 78 0.82 -7.66 9.41
C SER A 78 -0.02 -8.85 9.91
N PRO A 79 0.14 -9.29 11.17
CA PRO A 79 -0.72 -10.33 11.75
C PRO A 79 -2.22 -10.01 11.68
N ALA A 80 -2.60 -8.73 11.79
CA ALA A 80 -4.00 -8.32 11.68
C ALA A 80 -4.53 -8.51 10.25
N ALA A 81 -3.74 -8.10 9.26
CA ALA A 81 -4.06 -8.32 7.84
C ALA A 81 -4.12 -9.81 7.52
N GLN A 82 -3.16 -10.60 7.99
CA GLN A 82 -3.14 -12.05 7.81
C GLN A 82 -4.38 -12.74 8.38
N THR A 83 -4.88 -12.29 9.53
CA THR A 83 -6.12 -12.82 10.14
C THR A 83 -7.32 -12.58 9.21
N LEU A 84 -7.49 -11.36 8.70
CA LEU A 84 -8.57 -11.05 7.76
C LEU A 84 -8.41 -11.81 6.43
N GLN A 85 -7.19 -11.92 5.92
CA GLN A 85 -6.88 -12.69 4.72
C GLN A 85 -7.29 -14.17 4.89
N ALA A 86 -7.04 -14.76 6.06
CA ALA A 86 -7.45 -16.12 6.40
C ALA A 86 -8.98 -16.25 6.45
N GLU A 87 -9.67 -15.28 7.08
CA GLU A 87 -11.12 -15.27 7.17
C GLU A 87 -11.78 -15.21 5.78
N VAL A 88 -11.31 -14.33 4.90
CA VAL A 88 -11.82 -14.23 3.53
C VAL A 88 -11.55 -15.50 2.73
N ALA A 89 -10.35 -16.09 2.86
CA ALA A 89 -10.03 -17.37 2.20
C ALA A 89 -10.93 -18.51 2.71
N ALA A 90 -11.18 -18.58 4.01
CA ALA A 90 -12.07 -19.59 4.60
C ALA A 90 -13.52 -19.43 4.12
N LEU A 91 -14.02 -18.20 3.98
CA LEU A 91 -15.35 -17.93 3.43
C LEU A 91 -15.46 -18.36 1.95
N GLY A 92 -14.39 -18.18 1.16
CA GLY A 92 -14.31 -18.69 -0.20
C GLY A 92 -14.38 -20.23 -0.27
N ASN A 93 -13.71 -20.91 0.66
CA ASN A 93 -13.69 -22.38 0.72
C ASN A 93 -15.01 -22.99 1.22
N LEU A 94 -15.84 -22.26 1.99
CA LEU A 94 -17.17 -22.74 2.37
C LEU A 94 -18.14 -22.85 1.18
N ALA A 95 -17.85 -22.22 0.04
CA ALA A 95 -18.62 -22.35 -1.20
C ALA A 95 -18.25 -23.59 -2.04
N THR A 96 -17.18 -24.29 -1.68
CA THR A 96 -16.71 -25.50 -2.36
C THR A 96 -16.40 -26.56 -1.32
N THR A 97 -17.40 -27.36 -0.98
CA THR A 97 -17.22 -28.55 -0.15
C THR A 97 -16.53 -29.64 -0.98
N GLU A 98 -15.22 -29.51 -1.16
CA GLU A 98 -14.35 -30.64 -1.48
C GLU A 98 -13.44 -30.92 -0.27
N GLU A 99 -13.55 -32.15 0.21
CA GLU A 99 -12.91 -32.72 1.39
C GLU A 99 -11.37 -32.65 1.27
N PRO A 100 -10.63 -32.28 2.33
CA PRO A 100 -9.18 -32.14 2.22
C PRO A 100 -8.52 -33.52 2.17
N ALA A 101 -7.78 -33.80 1.09
CA ALA A 101 -6.75 -34.82 1.12
C ALA A 101 -5.64 -34.32 2.04
N GLY A 102 -5.52 -34.98 3.19
CA GLY A 102 -4.47 -34.71 4.15
C GLY A 102 -3.10 -35.00 3.56
N ASP A 103 -2.20 -34.04 3.71
CA ASP A 103 -0.77 -34.25 3.91
C ASP A 103 -0.21 -32.94 4.46
N ASP A 104 0.25 -32.98 5.72
CA ASP A 104 1.09 -31.93 6.31
C ASP A 104 2.37 -31.80 5.48
N PRO A 105 2.82 -30.57 5.22
CA PRO A 105 4.20 -30.28 5.50
C PRO A 105 4.37 -29.08 6.43
N GLU A 106 5.29 -29.29 7.37
CA GLU A 106 5.91 -28.34 8.30
C GLU A 106 6.14 -26.93 7.74
N PRO A 107 6.22 -25.90 8.60
CA PRO A 107 6.40 -24.52 8.18
C PRO A 107 7.84 -24.31 7.70
N SER A 108 8.10 -24.67 6.45
CA SER A 108 9.20 -24.10 5.71
C SER A 108 8.89 -22.62 5.54
N ALA A 109 9.64 -21.78 6.24
CA ALA A 109 9.69 -20.34 6.01
C ALA A 109 9.98 -20.13 4.53
N SER A 110 8.94 -19.94 3.74
CA SER A 110 9.11 -19.77 2.32
C SER A 110 9.80 -18.44 2.11
N VAL A 111 10.81 -18.51 1.25
CA VAL A 111 11.54 -17.39 0.70
C VAL A 111 10.49 -16.38 0.29
N ALA A 112 10.36 -15.28 1.04
CA ALA A 112 9.43 -14.21 0.69
C ALA A 112 9.61 -13.97 -0.80
N ALA A 113 8.53 -14.07 -1.58
CA ALA A 113 8.60 -13.75 -3.00
C ALA A 113 9.33 -12.40 -3.13
N ALA A 114 10.11 -12.21 -4.19
CA ALA A 114 10.84 -10.93 -4.35
C ALA A 114 9.91 -9.69 -4.29
N ASP A 115 8.60 -9.91 -4.39
CA ASP A 115 7.52 -8.97 -4.10
C ASP A 115 6.75 -9.40 -2.84
N ALA A 116 6.34 -8.46 -1.99
CA ALA A 116 5.65 -8.72 -0.72
C ALA A 116 4.16 -9.12 -0.90
N CYS A 117 3.78 -9.64 -2.07
CA CYS A 117 2.41 -10.09 -2.33
C CYS A 117 2.18 -11.44 -1.63
N PRO A 118 1.07 -11.64 -0.91
CA PRO A 118 0.80 -12.90 -0.22
C PRO A 118 0.75 -14.09 -1.18
N THR A 119 1.39 -15.21 -0.82
CA THR A 119 1.47 -16.41 -1.67
C THR A 119 0.97 -17.69 -0.99
N GLU A 120 1.38 -17.99 0.25
CA GLU A 120 1.37 -19.41 0.69
C GLU A 120 0.64 -19.71 2.01
N ALA A 121 0.35 -18.73 2.87
CA ALA A 121 -0.35 -19.02 4.12
C ALA A 121 -1.88 -19.18 3.95
N PHE A 122 -2.46 -18.72 2.84
CA PHE A 122 -3.93 -18.57 2.67
C PHE A 122 -4.46 -18.95 1.28
N GLY A 123 -3.64 -19.60 0.44
CA GLY A 123 -3.95 -19.93 -0.96
C GLY A 123 -3.32 -18.97 -1.98
N ASN A 124 -3.07 -19.47 -3.19
CA ASN A 124 -2.45 -18.74 -4.32
C ASN A 124 -3.48 -17.84 -5.03
N ASP A 125 -4.33 -17.11 -4.31
CA ASP A 125 -5.44 -16.34 -4.90
C ASP A 125 -5.27 -14.83 -4.82
N TRP A 126 -4.15 -14.38 -4.25
CA TRP A 126 -3.89 -12.96 -4.09
C TRP A 126 -3.26 -12.33 -5.34
N TYR A 127 -3.67 -11.10 -5.61
CA TYR A 127 -3.04 -10.25 -6.61
C TYR A 127 -2.87 -8.84 -6.08
N CYS A 128 -1.75 -8.23 -6.47
CA CYS A 128 -1.23 -7.02 -5.86
C CYS A 128 -0.79 -6.00 -6.91
N PHE A 129 -1.13 -4.75 -6.65
CA PHE A 129 -0.73 -3.59 -7.41
C PHE A 129 0.20 -2.72 -6.56
N TYR A 130 1.26 -2.20 -7.17
CA TYR A 130 2.31 -1.45 -6.49
C TYR A 130 2.46 -0.07 -7.08
N GLN A 131 2.64 0.91 -6.19
CA GLN A 131 2.73 2.33 -6.55
C GLN A 131 3.98 2.65 -7.39
N TYR A 132 5.08 1.91 -7.21
CA TYR A 132 6.31 2.15 -7.95
C TYR A 132 6.80 0.88 -8.66
N THR A 133 7.74 1.06 -9.58
CA THR A 133 8.42 -0.06 -10.24
C THR A 133 9.16 -0.94 -9.23
N ASN A 134 9.46 -2.17 -9.62
CA ASN A 134 10.13 -3.17 -8.78
C ASN A 134 9.42 -3.41 -7.44
N TYR A 135 8.08 -3.38 -7.45
CA TYR A 135 7.24 -3.68 -6.29
C TYR A 135 7.41 -2.66 -5.14
N GLY A 136 7.78 -1.43 -5.49
CA GLY A 136 7.99 -0.33 -4.55
C GLY A 136 6.73 0.42 -4.16
N GLY A 137 6.86 1.21 -3.08
CA GLY A 137 5.82 2.08 -2.55
C GLY A 137 4.70 1.29 -1.86
N ARG A 138 3.51 1.90 -1.85
CA ARG A 138 2.30 1.29 -1.29
C ARG A 138 1.87 0.11 -2.15
N ARG A 139 1.29 -0.90 -1.50
CA ARG A 139 0.80 -2.14 -2.11
C ARG A 139 -0.68 -2.30 -1.82
N LEU A 140 -1.49 -2.40 -2.86
CA LEU A 140 -2.93 -2.69 -2.76
C LEU A 140 -3.18 -4.12 -3.24
N GLN A 141 -3.93 -4.90 -2.47
CA GLN A 141 -4.11 -6.34 -2.69
C GLN A 141 -5.57 -6.80 -2.56
N TRP A 142 -5.92 -7.84 -3.32
CA TRP A 142 -7.21 -8.52 -3.29
C TRP A 142 -7.06 -10.03 -3.47
N ASN A 143 -8.09 -10.79 -3.08
CA ASN A 143 -8.23 -12.23 -3.37
C ASN A 143 -9.59 -12.62 -3.97
N GLY A 144 -10.43 -11.63 -4.29
CA GLY A 144 -11.79 -11.83 -4.78
C GLY A 144 -11.88 -12.10 -6.28
N THR A 145 -13.05 -12.59 -6.71
CA THR A 145 -13.46 -12.55 -8.12
C THR A 145 -14.25 -11.28 -8.33
N HIS A 146 -13.85 -10.49 -9.32
CA HIS A 146 -14.58 -9.29 -9.74
C HIS A 146 -15.00 -9.47 -11.18
N ASP A 147 -16.31 -9.40 -11.42
CA ASP A 147 -16.86 -9.62 -12.74
C ASP A 147 -16.71 -8.37 -13.63
N LEU A 148 -16.92 -8.58 -14.93
CA LEU A 148 -16.82 -7.53 -15.95
C LEU A 148 -17.82 -6.37 -15.75
N PHE A 149 -18.96 -6.65 -15.13
CA PHE A 149 -20.08 -5.72 -14.95
C PHE A 149 -19.92 -4.87 -13.69
N ASN A 150 -19.15 -5.36 -12.72
CA ASN A 150 -18.82 -4.72 -11.45
C ASN A 150 -17.28 -4.65 -11.30
N PRO A 151 -16.60 -3.87 -12.16
CA PRO A 151 -15.16 -3.70 -12.04
C PRO A 151 -14.82 -3.00 -10.71
N VAL A 152 -13.61 -3.28 -10.21
CA VAL A 152 -13.06 -2.61 -9.05
C VAL A 152 -12.40 -1.32 -9.49
N PHE A 153 -12.73 -0.20 -8.84
CA PHE A 153 -12.12 1.10 -9.11
C PHE A 153 -11.01 1.38 -8.10
N PHE A 154 -9.83 1.78 -8.59
CA PHE A 154 -8.69 2.12 -7.72
C PHE A 154 -8.95 3.39 -6.89
N SER A 155 -9.86 4.26 -7.32
CA SER A 155 -10.29 5.45 -6.57
C SER A 155 -10.92 5.11 -5.23
N ASP A 156 -11.66 3.99 -5.15
CA ASP A 156 -12.32 3.54 -3.92
C ASP A 156 -11.31 3.24 -2.78
N TYR A 157 -10.03 3.08 -3.13
CA TYR A 157 -8.94 2.73 -2.22
C TYR A 157 -7.80 3.77 -2.21
N GLY A 158 -8.00 4.96 -2.81
CA GLY A 158 -6.96 5.99 -2.87
C GLY A 158 -5.72 5.61 -3.68
N PHE A 159 -5.91 4.77 -4.70
CA PHE A 159 -4.84 4.15 -5.50
C PHE A 159 -4.97 4.42 -7.01
N GLU A 160 -5.90 5.29 -7.42
CA GLU A 160 -6.05 5.69 -8.81
C GLU A 160 -4.76 6.33 -9.36
N ASN A 161 -4.40 5.97 -10.59
CA ASN A 161 -3.22 6.50 -11.26
C ASN A 161 -1.93 6.33 -10.44
N LYS A 162 -1.81 5.22 -9.71
CA LYS A 162 -0.60 4.89 -8.92
C LYS A 162 0.16 3.68 -9.44
N THR A 163 -0.46 2.77 -10.17
CA THR A 163 0.20 1.49 -10.48
C THR A 163 1.38 1.65 -11.44
N SER A 164 2.52 1.11 -11.03
CA SER A 164 3.75 1.01 -11.83
C SER A 164 4.29 -0.43 -11.94
N SER A 165 3.90 -1.32 -11.04
CA SER A 165 4.23 -2.75 -11.10
C SER A 165 3.14 -3.60 -10.42
N TRP A 166 3.13 -4.90 -10.68
CA TRP A 166 2.09 -5.80 -10.20
C TRP A 166 2.59 -7.23 -10.01
N SER A 167 1.91 -7.98 -9.15
CA SER A 167 2.12 -9.42 -8.98
C SER A 167 0.79 -10.11 -8.80
N ASN A 168 0.50 -11.07 -9.67
CA ASN A 168 -0.65 -11.94 -9.60
C ASN A 168 -0.21 -13.34 -9.17
N LYS A 169 -0.40 -13.65 -7.88
CA LYS A 169 -0.15 -15.00 -7.36
C LYS A 169 -1.34 -15.92 -7.62
N GLY A 170 -2.50 -15.30 -7.89
CA GLY A 170 -3.78 -15.84 -8.36
C GLY A 170 -3.73 -16.82 -9.53
N GLY A 171 -4.71 -17.72 -9.55
CA GLY A 171 -5.08 -18.50 -10.75
C GLY A 171 -5.92 -17.71 -11.77
N LYS A 172 -6.38 -16.50 -11.42
CA LYS A 172 -7.26 -15.67 -12.26
C LYS A 172 -6.45 -14.81 -13.23
N THR A 173 -7.06 -14.40 -14.33
CA THR A 173 -6.50 -13.35 -15.20
C THR A 173 -7.09 -12.00 -14.81
N ILE A 174 -6.25 -10.98 -14.69
CA ILE A 174 -6.71 -9.63 -14.31
C ILE A 174 -6.58 -8.71 -15.52
N GLN A 175 -7.66 -8.02 -15.86
CA GLN A 175 -7.71 -7.07 -16.97
C GLN A 175 -7.71 -5.65 -16.40
N VAL A 176 -6.70 -4.86 -16.75
CA VAL A 176 -6.50 -3.52 -16.17
C VAL A 176 -6.76 -2.44 -17.21
N ARG A 177 -7.50 -1.40 -16.82
CA ARG A 177 -7.94 -0.31 -17.71
C ARG A 177 -7.76 1.08 -17.11
N ASN A 178 -7.74 2.05 -18.01
CA ASN A 178 -7.86 3.48 -17.74
C ASN A 178 -9.29 3.95 -18.09
N ARG A 179 -9.79 4.95 -17.37
CA ARG A 179 -11.01 5.66 -17.73
C ARG A 179 -10.85 6.33 -19.09
N SER A 180 -11.94 6.39 -19.87
CA SER A 180 -11.98 7.22 -21.08
C SER A 180 -12.37 8.66 -20.79
N VAL A 181 -12.95 8.93 -19.62
CA VAL A 181 -13.35 10.25 -19.14
C VAL A 181 -12.80 10.44 -17.72
N THR A 182 -11.94 11.44 -17.55
CA THR A 182 -11.33 11.79 -16.26
C THR A 182 -12.40 12.01 -15.18
N GLY A 183 -12.25 11.35 -14.03
CA GLY A 183 -13.16 11.47 -12.89
C GLY A 183 -14.51 10.76 -13.05
N SER A 184 -14.68 9.94 -14.10
CA SER A 184 -15.92 9.19 -14.34
C SER A 184 -15.66 7.68 -14.36
N ASP A 185 -15.82 7.03 -13.21
CA ASP A 185 -15.71 5.57 -13.05
C ASP A 185 -16.50 4.74 -14.07
N PRO A 186 -17.76 5.08 -14.43
CA PRO A 186 -18.50 4.34 -15.45
C PRO A 186 -17.77 4.22 -16.80
N SER A 187 -16.85 5.17 -17.09
CA SER A 187 -16.07 5.21 -18.33
C SER A 187 -14.91 4.21 -18.37
N CYS A 188 -14.62 3.51 -17.27
CA CYS A 188 -13.59 2.48 -17.17
C CYS A 188 -14.12 1.06 -17.40
N SER A 189 -15.43 0.83 -17.21
CA SER A 189 -16.06 -0.48 -17.41
C SER A 189 -15.91 -1.01 -18.83
N ALA A 190 -16.02 -2.32 -19.03
CA ALA A 190 -15.93 -2.92 -20.37
C ALA A 190 -17.12 -2.57 -21.28
N HIS A 191 -18.24 -2.13 -20.72
CA HIS A 191 -19.36 -1.53 -21.46
C HIS A 191 -19.16 -0.03 -21.71
N GLY A 192 -18.25 0.60 -20.96
CA GLY A 192 -17.73 1.92 -21.27
C GLY A 192 -16.65 1.87 -22.35
N ASN A 193 -16.19 3.04 -22.79
CA ASN A 193 -15.09 3.17 -23.74
C ASN A 193 -13.71 3.07 -23.05
N GLY A 194 -13.62 2.37 -21.90
CA GLY A 194 -12.41 2.29 -21.09
C GLY A 194 -11.23 1.76 -21.90
N LEU A 195 -10.07 2.41 -21.75
CA LEU A 195 -8.89 2.08 -22.54
C LEU A 195 -8.17 0.90 -21.89
N PHE A 196 -8.03 -0.19 -22.64
CA PHE A 196 -7.22 -1.33 -22.21
C PHE A 196 -5.75 -0.92 -21.99
N LEU A 197 -5.16 -1.34 -20.88
CA LEU A 197 -3.76 -1.08 -20.57
C LEU A 197 -2.93 -2.36 -20.66
N TRP A 198 -3.19 -3.33 -19.77
CA TRP A 198 -2.48 -4.61 -19.75
C TRP A 198 -3.34 -5.73 -19.14
N THR A 199 -2.81 -6.95 -19.26
CA THR A 199 -3.36 -8.15 -18.64
C THR A 199 -2.32 -8.73 -17.68
N GLU A 200 -2.76 -9.11 -16.48
CA GLU A 200 -1.96 -9.87 -15.52
C GLU A 200 -2.32 -11.35 -15.65
N ALA A 201 -1.43 -12.14 -16.24
CA ALA A 201 -1.64 -13.57 -16.36
C ALA A 201 -1.59 -14.23 -14.98
N ALA A 202 -2.30 -15.35 -14.83
CA ALA A 202 -2.23 -16.18 -13.63
C ALA A 202 -0.78 -16.52 -13.27
N HIS A 203 -0.47 -16.54 -11.97
CA HIS A 203 0.84 -16.88 -11.42
C HIS A 203 2.02 -16.13 -12.06
N SER A 204 1.82 -14.86 -12.39
CA SER A 204 2.83 -14.04 -13.06
C SER A 204 3.00 -12.69 -12.37
N ARG A 205 4.03 -11.95 -12.76
CA ARG A 205 4.33 -10.62 -12.21
C ARG A 205 5.09 -9.79 -13.22
N SER A 206 5.00 -8.47 -13.09
CA SER A 206 5.84 -7.52 -13.80
C SER A 206 6.37 -6.46 -12.87
N SER A 207 7.69 -6.23 -12.89
CA SER A 207 8.33 -5.15 -12.13
C SER A 207 8.14 -3.79 -12.77
N ASN A 208 7.57 -3.71 -13.98
CA ASN A 208 7.29 -2.46 -14.67
C ASN A 208 6.13 -2.65 -15.66
N VAL A 209 5.08 -1.83 -15.56
CA VAL A 209 3.96 -1.82 -16.53
C VAL A 209 4.35 -1.21 -17.88
N GLY A 210 5.48 -0.51 -17.96
CA GLY A 210 5.94 0.23 -19.12
C GLY A 210 5.54 1.71 -19.07
N SER A 211 6.40 2.58 -19.60
CA SER A 211 6.22 4.04 -19.52
C SER A 211 4.92 4.56 -20.16
N GLY A 212 4.36 3.82 -21.11
CA GLY A 212 3.09 4.15 -21.74
C GLY A 212 1.86 3.93 -20.84
N TYR A 213 1.99 3.13 -19.79
CA TYR A 213 0.90 2.70 -18.89
C TYR A 213 1.12 3.09 -17.43
N ASP A 214 2.33 3.53 -17.09
CA ASP A 214 2.70 4.00 -15.75
C ASP A 214 1.73 5.06 -15.22
N ASN A 215 1.22 4.86 -14.01
CA ASN A 215 0.28 5.77 -13.36
C ASN A 215 -1.01 6.04 -14.16
N LYS A 216 -1.54 5.03 -14.87
CA LYS A 216 -2.80 5.15 -15.65
C LYS A 216 -3.93 4.20 -15.26
N ALA A 217 -3.67 3.25 -14.35
CA ALA A 217 -4.70 2.30 -13.95
C ALA A 217 -5.78 2.99 -13.11
N ASP A 218 -7.04 2.84 -13.55
CA ASP A 218 -8.23 3.36 -12.86
C ASP A 218 -9.19 2.23 -12.43
N CYS A 219 -9.23 1.11 -13.14
CA CYS A 219 -10.03 -0.04 -12.73
C CYS A 219 -9.47 -1.38 -13.24
N PHE A 220 -10.01 -2.46 -12.68
CA PHE A 220 -9.75 -3.82 -13.16
C PHE A 220 -10.95 -4.75 -12.93
N TRP A 221 -10.90 -5.92 -13.54
CA TRP A 221 -11.73 -7.07 -13.21
C TRP A 221 -10.96 -8.37 -13.42
N THR A 222 -11.55 -9.48 -12.98
CA THR A 222 -10.97 -10.83 -13.10
C THR A 222 -11.74 -11.69 -14.11
N SER A 223 -11.06 -12.63 -14.75
CA SER A 223 -11.65 -13.64 -15.64
C SER A 223 -10.98 -15.00 -15.47
#